data_AF-A0A3D3RH25-F1
#
_entry.id   AF-A0A3D3RH25-F1
#
_cell.length_a   1.000
_cell.length_b   1.000
_cell.length_c   1.000
_cell.angle_alpha   90.00
_cell.angle_beta   90.00
_cell.angle_gamma   90.00
#
_symmetry.space_group_name_H-M   'P 1'
#
loop_
_entity.id
_entity.type
_entity.pdbx_description
1 polymer ?
#
loop_
_entity_poly.entity_id
_entity_poly.type
_entity_poly.pdbx_seq_one_letter_code
_entity_poly.pdbx_strand_id
1 'polypeptide(L)'
;MFDMVIIQGRFTKCSLLLTCGLFLAVGCAEESSILPDLPRIEAPESFQADGLNWQREDGFSGSDTAVLSRFFQLQPGMQGSPAVAGVPVIYHGVQNRRRFYWVQGTADGPLWSCVEFSQGRYQFLEGTGNPYQTDSP
;
A
#
# COMPACT_ATOMS: atom_id res chain seq x y z
N MET A 1 46.31 -19.18 -7.14
CA MET A 1 46.90 -19.03 -5.79
C MET A 1 48.01 -18.00 -5.93
N PHE A 2 47.66 -16.72 -5.75
CA PHE A 2 48.63 -15.63 -5.76
C PHE A 2 48.72 -15.10 -4.34
N ASP A 3 49.86 -15.41 -3.75
CA ASP A 3 50.39 -14.82 -2.55
C ASP A 3 50.78 -13.36 -2.87
N MET A 4 50.36 -12.39 -2.06
CA MET A 4 51.05 -11.10 -2.02
C MET A 4 51.01 -10.52 -0.60
N VAL A 5 52.13 -10.74 0.08
CA VAL A 5 52.53 -10.15 1.35
C VAL A 5 52.84 -8.65 1.19
N ILE A 6 52.14 -7.86 2.04
CA ILE A 6 52.54 -6.67 2.83
C ILE A 6 53.69 -5.78 2.33
N ILE A 7 53.40 -4.48 2.18
CA ILE A 7 54.39 -3.42 2.47
C ILE A 7 53.71 -2.31 3.29
N GLN A 8 54.16 -2.16 4.54
CA GLN A 8 53.89 -1.01 5.39
C GLN A 8 54.70 0.20 4.94
N GLY A 9 54.08 1.38 4.93
CA GLY A 9 54.75 2.67 4.78
C GLY A 9 54.19 3.70 5.75
N ARG A 10 54.83 3.86 6.91
CA ARG A 10 54.58 4.95 7.86
C ARG A 10 55.27 6.21 7.34
N PHE A 11 54.53 7.29 7.10
CA PHE A 11 55.11 8.62 6.95
C PHE A 11 54.30 9.69 7.70
N THR A 12 54.91 10.13 8.80
CA THR A 12 55.14 11.53 9.19
C THR A 12 53.96 12.48 9.43
N LYS A 13 53.85 12.89 10.71
CA LYS A 13 53.09 14.01 11.27
C LYS A 13 53.36 15.34 10.54
N CYS A 14 52.30 16.07 10.20
CA CYS A 14 52.26 17.53 10.17
C CYS A 14 50.92 18.01 10.73
N SER A 15 50.96 18.60 11.93
CA SER A 15 49.87 19.41 12.49
C SER A 15 49.76 20.75 11.74
N LEU A 16 48.55 21.11 11.31
CA LEU A 16 48.09 22.49 11.12
C LEU A 16 46.57 22.49 11.40
N LEU A 17 46.16 22.96 12.57
CA LEU A 17 45.52 24.27 12.81
C LEU A 17 44.13 24.38 12.14
N LEU A 18 43.07 24.17 12.92
CA LEU A 18 42.21 25.20 13.53
C LEU A 18 41.26 25.91 12.55
N THR A 19 40.01 25.43 12.55
CA THR A 19 38.75 26.19 12.61
C THR A 19 38.60 27.45 11.74
N CYS A 20 37.76 27.36 10.71
CA CYS A 20 36.85 28.44 10.36
C CYS A 20 35.52 27.83 9.88
N GLY A 21 34.46 28.09 10.65
CA GLY A 21 33.12 27.64 10.34
C GLY A 21 32.57 28.34 9.11
N LEU A 22 31.89 27.57 8.27
CA LEU A 22 30.81 28.09 7.45
C LEU A 22 29.74 26.99 7.43
N PHE A 23 28.86 27.05 8.44
CA PHE A 23 27.56 26.40 8.36
C PHE A 23 26.82 27.06 7.19
N LEU A 24 26.92 26.45 6.00
CA LEU A 24 25.92 26.68 4.97
C LEU A 24 24.66 26.00 5.47
N ALA A 25 23.82 26.78 6.14
CA ALA A 25 22.44 26.46 6.35
C ALA A 25 21.82 26.26 4.97
N VAL A 26 21.77 25.01 4.53
CA VAL A 26 20.81 24.56 3.53
C VAL A 26 19.48 24.68 4.23
N GLY A 27 18.89 25.88 4.16
CA GLY A 27 17.47 26.04 4.38
C GLY A 27 16.79 25.28 3.24
N CYS A 28 16.56 23.98 3.44
CA CYS A 28 15.46 23.32 2.76
C CYS A 28 14.24 24.14 3.16
N ALA A 29 13.82 25.05 2.27
CA ALA A 29 12.51 25.62 2.36
C ALA A 29 11.57 24.42 2.42
N GLU A 30 11.01 24.19 3.60
CA GLU A 30 9.94 23.24 3.80
C GLU A 30 8.75 23.85 3.05
N GLU A 31 8.72 23.60 1.73
CA GLU A 31 7.58 23.86 0.90
C GLU A 31 6.47 22.99 1.50
N SER A 32 5.70 23.62 2.39
CA SER A 32 4.44 23.09 2.88
C SER A 32 3.53 23.00 1.68
N SER A 33 3.72 21.94 0.90
CA SER A 33 2.76 21.43 -0.05
C SER A 33 1.50 21.20 0.76
N ILE A 34 0.56 22.14 0.68
CA ILE A 34 -0.82 21.91 1.09
C ILE A 34 -1.30 20.80 0.18
N LEU A 35 -1.12 19.54 0.62
CA LEU A 35 -1.64 18.39 -0.08
C LEU A 35 -3.16 18.58 -0.10
N PRO A 36 -3.80 18.49 -1.27
CA PRO A 36 -5.25 18.58 -1.33
C PRO A 36 -5.85 17.53 -0.40
N ASP A 37 -6.80 17.94 0.44
CA ASP A 37 -7.57 17.02 1.29
C ASP A 37 -8.48 16.20 0.39
N LEU A 38 -7.96 15.08 -0.10
CA LEU A 38 -8.69 14.20 -0.99
C LEU A 38 -9.82 13.51 -0.21
N PRO A 39 -11.02 13.35 -0.78
CA PRO A 39 -12.15 12.74 -0.10
C PRO A 39 -11.78 11.33 0.37
N ARG A 40 -11.73 11.13 1.69
CA ARG A 40 -11.46 9.84 2.32
C ARG A 40 -12.79 9.14 2.60
N ILE A 41 -12.99 7.98 1.97
CA ILE A 41 -14.08 7.09 2.35
C ILE A 41 -13.63 6.29 3.57
N GLU A 42 -14.36 6.42 4.66
CA GLU A 42 -14.20 5.55 5.82
C GLU A 42 -14.86 4.20 5.55
N ALA A 43 -14.09 3.12 5.74
CA ALA A 43 -14.64 1.78 5.65
C ALA A 43 -15.59 1.53 6.84
N PRO A 44 -16.85 1.12 6.62
CA PRO A 44 -17.74 0.76 7.72
C PRO A 44 -17.32 -0.56 8.37
N GLU A 45 -17.82 -0.84 9.58
CA GLU A 45 -17.65 -2.16 10.21
C GLU A 45 -18.40 -3.25 9.43
N SER A 46 -19.52 -2.90 8.82
CA SER A 46 -20.28 -3.79 7.97
C SER A 46 -21.11 -3.06 6.93
N PHE A 47 -21.47 -3.76 5.86
CA PHE A 47 -22.36 -3.24 4.83
C PHE A 47 -23.10 -4.37 4.12
N GLN A 48 -24.15 -4.01 3.38
CA GLN A 48 -24.88 -4.95 2.52
C GLN A 48 -24.53 -4.71 1.06
N ALA A 49 -24.22 -5.78 0.33
CA ALA A 49 -24.04 -5.76 -1.11
C ALA A 49 -24.41 -7.13 -1.68
N ASP A 50 -25.07 -7.13 -2.84
CA ASP A 50 -25.52 -8.35 -3.53
C ASP A 50 -26.43 -9.24 -2.68
N GLY A 51 -27.23 -8.62 -1.80
CA GLY A 51 -28.09 -9.32 -0.84
C GLY A 51 -27.32 -10.04 0.27
N LEU A 52 -26.03 -9.79 0.42
CA LEU A 52 -25.17 -10.38 1.44
C LEU A 52 -24.69 -9.32 2.43
N ASN A 53 -24.58 -9.73 3.69
CA ASN A 53 -23.94 -8.95 4.73
C ASN A 53 -22.43 -9.23 4.74
N TRP A 54 -21.63 -8.16 4.75
CA TRP A 54 -20.18 -8.19 4.78
C TRP A 54 -19.70 -7.59 6.09
N GLN A 55 -18.79 -8.28 6.77
CA GLN A 55 -18.22 -7.86 8.06
C GLN A 55 -16.74 -7.56 7.87
N ARG A 56 -16.30 -6.39 8.34
CA ARG A 56 -14.91 -5.97 8.25
C ARG A 56 -14.06 -6.78 9.21
N GLU A 57 -12.88 -7.17 8.76
CA GLU A 57 -11.87 -7.79 9.61
C GLU A 57 -10.85 -6.74 10.08
N ASP A 58 -10.45 -6.82 11.34
CA ASP A 58 -9.47 -5.90 11.93
C ASP A 58 -8.03 -6.15 11.46
N GLY A 59 -7.78 -7.24 10.73
CA GLY A 59 -6.45 -7.56 10.25
C GLY A 59 -6.40 -8.68 9.21
N PHE A 60 -5.19 -8.92 8.70
CA PHE A 60 -4.90 -9.99 7.75
C PHE A 60 -4.69 -11.32 8.48
N SER A 61 -5.58 -12.29 8.27
CA SER A 61 -5.32 -13.67 8.68
C SER A 61 -4.42 -14.40 7.67
N GLY A 62 -3.79 -15.50 8.08
CA GLY A 62 -3.03 -16.35 7.14
C GLY A 62 -3.89 -16.90 6.00
N SER A 63 -5.20 -17.10 6.23
CA SER A 63 -6.14 -17.53 5.20
C SER A 63 -6.44 -16.42 4.20
N ASP A 64 -6.43 -15.15 4.61
CA ASP A 64 -6.61 -14.00 3.72
C ASP A 64 -5.42 -13.87 2.79
N THR A 65 -4.22 -13.97 3.36
CA THR A 65 -2.97 -13.95 2.60
C THR A 65 -2.94 -15.06 1.56
N ALA A 66 -3.40 -16.27 1.90
CA ALA A 66 -3.43 -17.39 0.97
C ALA A 66 -4.38 -17.13 -0.22
N VAL A 67 -5.58 -16.62 0.04
CA VAL A 67 -6.58 -16.26 -0.99
C VAL A 67 -6.01 -15.17 -1.90
N LEU A 68 -5.51 -14.08 -1.33
CA LEU A 68 -5.03 -12.95 -2.13
C LEU A 68 -3.73 -13.27 -2.87
N SER A 69 -2.84 -14.06 -2.28
CA SER A 69 -1.62 -14.54 -2.95
C SER A 69 -1.96 -15.43 -4.15
N ARG A 70 -2.98 -16.30 -4.01
CA ARG A 70 -3.44 -17.13 -5.12
C ARG A 70 -4.04 -16.29 -6.25
N PHE A 71 -4.76 -15.21 -5.93
CA PHE A 71 -5.22 -14.26 -6.93
C PHE A 71 -4.06 -13.69 -7.76
N PHE A 72 -3.02 -13.16 -7.12
CA PHE A 72 -1.87 -12.59 -7.84
C PHE A 72 -1.06 -13.61 -8.65
N GLN A 73 -1.01 -14.88 -8.20
CA GLN A 73 -0.43 -15.96 -9.01
C GLN A 73 -1.22 -16.22 -10.30
N LEU A 74 -2.55 -16.11 -10.23
CA LEU A 74 -3.44 -16.30 -11.39
C LEU A 74 -3.51 -15.06 -12.29
N GLN A 75 -3.28 -13.88 -11.73
CA GLN A 75 -3.26 -12.61 -12.46
C GLN A 75 -1.95 -11.84 -12.20
N PRO A 76 -0.81 -12.30 -12.77
CA PRO A 76 0.49 -11.67 -12.51
C PRO A 76 0.56 -10.19 -12.88
N GLY A 77 -0.21 -9.76 -13.89
CA GLY A 77 -0.26 -8.35 -14.31
C GLY A 77 -0.86 -7.40 -13.27
N MET A 78 -1.58 -7.91 -12.26
CA MET A 78 -2.09 -7.10 -11.17
C MET A 78 -1.04 -6.82 -10.11
N GLN A 79 0.00 -7.64 -10.02
CA GLN A 79 1.04 -7.49 -9.01
C GLN A 79 1.83 -6.19 -9.24
N GLY A 80 1.78 -5.29 -8.26
CA GLY A 80 2.42 -3.97 -8.35
C GLY A 80 1.64 -2.95 -9.20
N SER A 81 0.45 -3.29 -9.70
CA SER A 81 -0.40 -2.32 -10.38
C SER A 81 -0.93 -1.25 -9.39
N PRO A 82 -1.17 -0.01 -9.85
CA PRO A 82 -1.75 1.03 -9.01
C PRO A 82 -3.13 0.67 -8.42
N ALA A 83 -3.89 -0.17 -9.12
CA ALA A 83 -5.23 -0.57 -8.73
C ALA A 83 -5.25 -1.34 -7.39
N VAL A 84 -4.21 -2.10 -7.07
CA VAL A 84 -4.09 -2.88 -5.82
C VAL A 84 -2.94 -2.39 -4.94
N ALA A 85 -2.56 -1.12 -5.07
CA ALA A 85 -1.47 -0.54 -4.30
C ALA A 85 -1.89 -0.27 -2.85
N GLY A 86 -1.09 -0.76 -1.90
CA GLY A 86 -1.32 -0.58 -0.46
C GLY A 86 -1.98 -1.78 0.21
N VAL A 87 -2.38 -1.59 1.47
CA VAL A 87 -3.05 -2.63 2.27
C VAL A 87 -4.55 -2.56 2.02
N PRO A 88 -5.21 -3.65 1.56
CA PRO A 88 -6.64 -3.62 1.36
C PRO A 88 -7.39 -3.66 2.69
N VAL A 89 -8.60 -3.09 2.69
CA VAL A 89 -9.61 -3.37 3.71
C VAL A 89 -10.24 -4.72 3.41
N ILE A 90 -10.31 -5.59 4.40
CA ILE A 90 -10.83 -6.94 4.25
C ILE A 90 -12.25 -7.03 4.78
N TYR A 91 -13.12 -7.70 4.04
CA TYR A 91 -14.43 -8.11 4.50
C TYR A 91 -14.65 -9.60 4.29
N HIS A 92 -15.24 -10.24 5.29
CA HIS A 92 -15.74 -11.61 5.21
C HIS A 92 -17.26 -11.59 5.05
N GLY A 93 -17.73 -12.40 4.10
CA GLY A 93 -19.15 -12.70 3.91
C GLY A 93 -19.47 -14.12 4.34
N VAL A 94 -20.75 -14.45 4.29
CA VAL A 94 -21.21 -15.83 4.52
C VAL A 94 -20.56 -16.81 3.52
N GLN A 95 -20.48 -18.09 3.89
CA GLN A 95 -19.95 -19.17 3.04
C GLN A 95 -18.48 -18.96 2.60
N ASN A 96 -17.64 -18.42 3.49
CA ASN A 96 -16.21 -18.18 3.26
C ASN A 96 -15.94 -17.27 2.04
N ARG A 97 -16.84 -16.32 1.79
CA ARG A 97 -16.64 -15.26 0.81
C ARG A 97 -15.72 -14.20 1.38
N ARG A 98 -14.87 -13.62 0.52
CA ARG A 98 -13.94 -12.55 0.91
C ARG A 98 -13.94 -11.45 -0.11
N ARG A 99 -13.83 -10.21 0.37
CA ARG A 99 -13.57 -9.04 -0.45
C ARG A 99 -12.36 -8.28 0.10
N PHE A 100 -11.49 -7.87 -0.80
CA PHE A 100 -10.30 -7.07 -0.52
C PHE A 100 -10.44 -5.76 -1.29
N TYR A 101 -10.65 -4.66 -0.57
CA TYR A 101 -10.89 -3.35 -1.17
C TYR A 101 -9.66 -2.46 -1.07
N TRP A 102 -9.27 -1.87 -2.19
CA TRP A 102 -8.37 -0.73 -2.24
C TRP A 102 -9.19 0.49 -2.62
N VAL A 103 -9.23 1.50 -1.75
CA VAL A 103 -9.97 2.73 -1.99
C VAL A 103 -8.98 3.89 -1.97
N GLN A 104 -8.96 4.66 -3.04
CA GLN A 104 -8.06 5.79 -3.25
C GLN A 104 -8.90 7.05 -3.46
N GLY A 105 -8.65 8.09 -2.66
CA GLY A 105 -9.17 9.42 -2.97
C GLY A 105 -8.42 9.97 -4.18
N THR A 106 -9.12 10.52 -5.17
CA THR A 106 -8.52 11.27 -6.28
C THR A 106 -9.17 12.65 -6.38
N ALA A 107 -8.60 13.55 -7.19
CA ALA A 107 -9.17 14.87 -7.43
C ALA A 107 -10.57 14.81 -8.08
N ASP A 108 -10.82 13.79 -8.90
CA ASP A 108 -12.10 13.57 -9.60
C ASP A 108 -13.12 12.78 -8.75
N GLY A 109 -12.72 12.39 -7.53
CA GLY A 109 -13.52 11.59 -6.61
C GLY A 109 -12.85 10.26 -6.25
N PRO A 110 -13.46 9.47 -5.36
CA PRO A 110 -12.87 8.20 -4.95
C PRO A 110 -12.90 7.17 -6.07
N LEU A 111 -11.78 6.48 -6.26
CA LEU A 111 -11.66 5.28 -7.06
C LEU A 111 -11.50 4.08 -6.13
N TRP A 112 -12.06 2.95 -6.51
CA TRP A 112 -11.88 1.73 -5.77
C TRP A 112 -11.66 0.54 -6.70
N SER A 113 -10.91 -0.43 -6.20
CA SER A 113 -10.81 -1.76 -6.76
C SER A 113 -11.13 -2.80 -5.69
N CYS A 114 -11.62 -3.95 -6.12
CA CYS A 114 -11.99 -5.04 -5.24
C CYS A 114 -11.58 -6.37 -5.87
N VAL A 115 -10.85 -7.18 -5.10
CA VAL A 115 -10.74 -8.61 -5.37
C VAL A 115 -11.82 -9.33 -4.57
N GLU A 116 -12.76 -9.97 -5.25
CA GLU A 116 -13.73 -10.86 -4.63
C GLU A 116 -13.31 -12.32 -4.80
N PHE A 117 -13.32 -13.06 -3.70
CA PHE A 117 -13.24 -14.52 -3.70
C PHE A 117 -14.57 -15.10 -3.23
N SER A 118 -15.19 -15.91 -4.09
CA SER A 118 -16.47 -16.54 -3.81
C SER A 118 -16.58 -17.88 -4.51
N GLN A 119 -17.03 -18.91 -3.78
CA GLN A 119 -17.26 -20.26 -4.32
C GLN A 119 -16.07 -20.80 -5.12
N GLY A 120 -14.84 -20.55 -4.66
CA GLY A 120 -13.62 -21.02 -5.31
C GLY A 120 -13.19 -20.20 -6.55
N ARG A 121 -13.87 -19.10 -6.85
CA ARG A 121 -13.59 -18.25 -8.01
C ARG A 121 -13.15 -16.86 -7.57
N TYR A 122 -12.34 -16.24 -8.43
CA TYR A 122 -11.88 -14.86 -8.26
C TYR A 122 -12.59 -13.96 -9.26
N GLN A 123 -12.95 -12.77 -8.80
CA GLN A 123 -13.39 -11.67 -9.63
C GLN A 123 -12.61 -10.42 -9.24
N PHE A 124 -12.29 -9.60 -10.23
CA PHE A 124 -11.72 -8.28 -10.03
C PHE A 124 -12.75 -7.26 -10.49
N LEU A 125 -13.08 -6.32 -9.60
CA LEU A 125 -14.08 -5.29 -9.79
C LEU A 125 -13.42 -3.94 -9.58
N GLU A 126 -13.85 -2.94 -10.33
CA GLU A 126 -13.38 -1.56 -10.19
C GLU A 126 -14.56 -0.60 -10.32
N GLY A 127 -14.46 0.56 -9.68
CA GLY A 127 -15.48 1.57 -9.76
C GLY A 127 -15.05 2.92 -9.21
N THR A 128 -16.00 3.85 -9.26
CA THR A 128 -15.89 5.19 -8.70
C THR A 128 -16.88 5.32 -7.53
N GLY A 129 -16.70 6.34 -6.70
CA GLY A 129 -17.61 6.63 -5.58
C GLY A 129 -17.38 5.71 -4.37
N ASN A 130 -18.42 5.53 -3.55
CA ASN A 130 -18.34 4.75 -2.31
C ASN A 130 -18.70 3.27 -2.55
N PRO A 131 -17.75 2.32 -2.44
CA PRO A 131 -18.01 0.90 -2.69
C PRO A 131 -18.92 0.22 -1.65
N TYR A 132 -19.18 0.90 -0.53
CA TYR A 132 -19.97 0.36 0.59
C TYR A 132 -21.44 0.80 0.55
N GLN A 133 -21.79 1.68 -0.39
CA GLN A 133 -23.18 2.10 -0.59
C GLN A 133 -23.88 1.11 -1.51
N THR A 134 -25.02 0.58 -1.06
CA THR A 134 -25.96 -0.06 -1.96
C THR A 134 -26.71 1.05 -2.69
N ASP A 135 -26.65 1.10 -4.02
CA ASP A 135 -27.63 1.88 -4.77
C ASP A 135 -29.01 1.30 -4.43
N SER A 136 -29.75 1.95 -3.53
CA SER A 136 -31.17 1.67 -3.35
C SER A 136 -31.88 2.06 -4.64
N PRO A 137 -32.75 1.21 -5.20
CA PRO A 137 -33.53 1.54 -6.38
C PRO A 137 -34.43 2.78 -6.18
#